data_AF-A0A2E9PU02-F1
#
_entry.id   AF-A0A2E9PU02-F1
#
_cell.length_a   1.000
_cell.length_b   1.000
_cell.length_c   1.000
_cell.angle_alpha   90.00
_cell.angle_beta   90.00
_cell.angle_gamma   90.00
#
_symmetry.space_group_name_H-M   'P 1'
#
loop_
_entity.id
_entity.type
_entity.pdbx_description
1 polymer ?
#
loop_
_entity_poly.entity_id
_entity_poly.type
_entity_poly.pdbx_seq_one_letter_code
_entity_poly.pdbx_strand_id
1 'polypeptide(L)'
;MPLPWYDYQTGGTAMPWITQIPIHQATGLLKKEYDKAIERAGRLWNIAQIMGMNPRVMRSSMAHYGAIMHGGSPLSRVQRELIATVVAAELDCPY
;
A
#
# COMPACT_ATOMS: atom_id res chain seq x y z
N MET A 1 -7.34 20.62 -17.97
CA MET A 1 -5.89 20.51 -17.70
C MET A 1 -5.64 19.07 -17.30
N PRO A 2 -4.85 18.29 -18.06
CA PRO A 2 -4.59 16.90 -17.72
C PRO A 2 -3.82 16.82 -16.39
N LEU A 3 -4.29 15.98 -15.47
CA LEU A 3 -3.62 15.79 -14.18
C LEU A 3 -2.32 15.01 -14.41
N PRO A 4 -1.17 15.44 -13.86
CA PRO A 4 0.15 14.87 -14.17
C PRO A 4 0.28 13.35 -13.92
N TRP A 5 -0.57 12.80 -13.07
CA TRP A 5 -0.58 11.39 -12.65
C TRP A 5 -1.68 10.56 -13.33
N TYR A 6 -2.54 11.16 -14.15
CA TYR A 6 -3.59 10.45 -14.87
C TYR A 6 -3.07 10.00 -16.24
N ASP A 7 -2.83 8.70 -16.40
CA ASP A 7 -2.49 8.12 -17.70
C ASP A 7 -3.74 8.02 -18.59
N TYR A 8 -3.82 8.94 -19.56
CA TYR A 8 -4.89 8.98 -20.55
C TYR A 8 -4.79 7.87 -21.62
N GLN A 9 -3.69 7.10 -21.68
CA GLN A 9 -3.54 6.01 -22.65
C GLN A 9 -4.24 4.71 -22.22
N THR A 10 -4.46 4.49 -20.91
CA THR A 10 -4.96 3.21 -20.38
C THR A 10 -6.35 3.26 -19.75
N GLY A 11 -7.00 4.43 -19.65
CA GLY A 11 -8.42 4.54 -19.32
C GLY A 11 -8.86 3.97 -17.95
N GLY A 12 -7.94 3.73 -17.02
CA GLY A 12 -8.25 3.17 -15.71
C GLY A 12 -7.03 3.18 -14.77
N THR A 13 -7.25 3.61 -13.52
CA THR A 13 -6.36 3.57 -12.34
C THR A 13 -4.87 3.34 -12.59
N ALA A 14 -4.05 4.37 -12.33
CA ALA A 14 -2.58 4.35 -12.41
C ALA A 14 -1.99 3.03 -11.89
N MET A 15 -1.54 2.20 -12.82
CA MET A 15 -0.77 0.99 -12.53
C MET A 15 0.64 1.42 -12.09
N PRO A 16 1.20 0.82 -11.03
CA PRO A 16 2.55 1.15 -10.62
C PRO A 16 3.58 0.71 -11.68
N TRP A 17 4.67 1.46 -11.79
CA TRP A 17 5.79 1.20 -12.71
C TRP A 17 6.62 -0.06 -12.37
N ILE A 18 6.40 -0.63 -11.18
CA ILE A 18 7.09 -1.81 -10.69
C ILE A 18 6.30 -3.05 -11.09
N THR A 19 6.99 -4.06 -11.65
CA THR A 19 6.39 -5.36 -11.95
C THR A 19 5.72 -5.95 -10.72
N GLN A 20 4.49 -6.42 -10.89
CA GLN A 20 3.69 -6.99 -9.82
C GLN A 20 3.52 -8.50 -10.01
N ILE A 21 3.66 -9.24 -8.91
CA ILE A 21 3.33 -10.67 -8.88
C ILE A 21 1.84 -10.80 -8.58
N PRO A 22 1.03 -11.42 -9.47
CA PRO A 22 -0.40 -11.58 -9.22
C PRO A 22 -0.65 -12.60 -8.10
N ILE A 23 -1.77 -12.46 -7.39
CA ILE A 23 -2.09 -13.25 -6.19
C ILE A 23 -2.01 -14.76 -6.45
N HIS A 24 -2.49 -15.23 -7.60
CA HIS A 24 -2.50 -16.65 -7.95
C HIS A 24 -1.10 -17.24 -8.21
N GLN A 25 -0.09 -16.39 -8.45
CA GLN A 25 1.32 -16.82 -8.60
C GLN A 25 2.11 -16.66 -7.29
N ALA A 26 1.54 -16.00 -6.28
CA ALA A 26 2.19 -15.85 -5.00
C ALA A 26 2.33 -17.21 -4.30
N THR A 27 3.54 -17.52 -3.85
CA THR A 27 3.85 -18.76 -3.14
C THR A 27 4.65 -18.47 -1.86
N GLY A 28 4.78 -19.47 -0.98
CA GLY A 28 5.63 -19.38 0.21
C GLY A 28 5.31 -18.18 1.10
N LEU A 29 6.34 -17.38 1.42
CA LEU A 29 6.20 -16.19 2.26
C LEU A 29 5.34 -15.10 1.60
N LEU A 30 5.48 -14.90 0.29
CA LEU A 30 4.72 -13.87 -0.43
C LEU A 30 3.21 -14.11 -0.32
N LYS A 31 2.78 -15.37 -0.52
CA LYS A 31 1.37 -15.74 -0.36
C LYS A 31 0.85 -15.40 1.03
N LYS A 32 1.60 -15.76 2.08
CA LYS A 32 1.20 -15.49 3.46
C LYS A 32 1.02 -13.99 3.72
N GLU A 33 1.91 -13.15 3.20
CA GLU A 33 1.80 -11.70 3.38
C GLU A 33 0.67 -11.08 2.55
N TYR A 34 0.41 -11.59 1.33
CA TYR A 34 -0.76 -11.20 0.54
C TYR A 34 -2.07 -11.57 1.22
N ASP A 35 -2.19 -12.81 1.72
CA ASP A 35 -3.39 -13.28 2.42
C ASP A 35 -3.68 -12.41 3.65
N LYS A 36 -2.67 -12.08 4.47
CA LYS A 36 -2.80 -11.14 5.60
C LYS A 36 -3.24 -9.74 5.17
N ALA A 37 -2.69 -9.23 4.07
CA ALA A 37 -3.05 -7.91 3.57
C ALA A 37 -4.53 -7.85 3.15
N ILE A 38 -5.02 -8.92 2.50
CA ILE A 38 -6.42 -9.07 2.10
C ILE A 38 -7.32 -9.23 3.33
N GLU A 39 -6.95 -10.08 4.29
CA GLU A 39 -7.71 -10.28 5.53
C GLU A 39 -7.89 -8.95 6.29
N ARG A 40 -6.82 -8.13 6.36
CA ARG A 40 -6.85 -6.83 7.04
C ARG A 40 -7.71 -5.79 6.34
N ALA A 41 -7.66 -5.72 5.01
CA ALA A 41 -8.13 -4.56 4.25
C ALA A 41 -9.22 -4.88 3.19
N GLY A 42 -9.68 -6.13 3.12
CA GLY A 42 -10.66 -6.63 2.15
C GLY A 42 -10.13 -6.79 0.72
N ARG A 43 -8.93 -6.29 0.41
CA ARG A 43 -8.27 -6.39 -0.90
C ARG A 43 -6.76 -6.20 -0.80
N LEU A 44 -6.03 -6.62 -1.85
CA LEU A 44 -4.62 -6.30 -2.00
C LEU A 44 -4.46 -4.93 -2.67
N TRP A 45 -3.95 -3.95 -1.92
CA TRP A 45 -3.68 -2.60 -2.42
C TRP A 45 -2.36 -2.54 -3.19
N ASN A 46 -2.27 -1.67 -4.20
CA ASN A 46 -1.07 -1.55 -5.05
C ASN A 46 0.23 -1.40 -4.26
N ILE A 47 0.26 -0.61 -3.17
CA ILE A 47 1.46 -0.47 -2.31
C ILE A 47 1.92 -1.81 -1.73
N ALA A 48 1.00 -2.65 -1.27
CA ALA A 48 1.30 -3.99 -0.76
C ALA A 48 1.77 -4.92 -1.89
N GLN A 49 1.17 -4.79 -3.08
CA GLN A 49 1.49 -5.62 -4.24
C GLN A 49 2.88 -5.31 -4.83
N ILE A 50 3.28 -4.04 -4.94
CA ILE A 50 4.61 -3.68 -5.46
C ILE A 50 5.75 -4.15 -4.54
N MET A 51 5.51 -4.19 -3.22
CA MET A 51 6.48 -4.75 -2.27
C MET A 51 6.65 -6.27 -2.41
N GLY A 52 5.76 -6.95 -3.14
CA GLY A 52 5.80 -8.39 -3.36
C GLY A 52 7.08 -8.88 -4.05
N MET A 53 7.79 -8.00 -4.78
CA MET A 53 9.11 -8.28 -5.34
C MET A 53 10.15 -8.66 -4.28
N ASN A 54 9.96 -8.23 -3.03
CA ASN A 54 10.76 -8.66 -1.89
C ASN A 54 9.85 -8.94 -0.67
N PRO A 55 9.38 -10.19 -0.51
CA PRO A 55 8.43 -10.56 0.54
C PRO A 55 8.96 -10.32 1.97
N ARG A 56 10.28 -10.35 2.16
CA ARG A 56 10.91 -10.06 3.46
C ARG A 56 10.77 -8.58 3.81
N VAL A 57 11.01 -7.70 2.85
CA VAL A 57 10.83 -6.25 3.01
C VAL A 57 9.35 -5.91 3.20
N MET A 58 8.46 -6.52 2.40
CA MET A 58 7.01 -6.36 2.55
C MET A 58 6.57 -6.65 3.99
N ARG A 59 6.97 -7.79 4.55
CA ARG A 59 6.63 -8.18 5.92
C ARG A 59 7.10 -7.15 6.94
N SER A 60 8.34 -6.69 6.85
CA SER A 60 8.88 -5.69 7.78
C SER A 60 8.16 -4.34 7.65
N SER A 61 7.88 -3.89 6.42
CA SER A 61 7.15 -2.66 6.15
C SER A 61 5.73 -2.72 6.70
N MET A 62 5.01 -3.82 6.48
CA MET A 62 3.65 -4.01 7.00
C MET A 62 3.61 -4.14 8.52
N ALA A 63 4.61 -4.78 9.13
CA ALA A 63 4.74 -4.80 10.59
C ALA A 63 4.93 -3.39 11.16
N HIS A 64 5.78 -2.57 10.52
CA HIS A 64 6.00 -1.19 10.92
C HIS A 64 4.73 -0.33 10.77
N TYR A 65 4.08 -0.41 9.60
CA TYR A 65 2.79 0.25 9.35
C TYR A 65 1.74 -0.15 10.41
N GLY A 66 1.62 -1.44 10.72
CA GLY A 66 0.70 -1.94 11.73
C GLY A 66 0.98 -1.38 13.12
N ALA A 67 2.26 -1.34 13.52
CA ALA A 67 2.66 -0.77 14.80
C ALA A 67 2.31 0.72 14.92
N ILE A 68 2.52 1.50 13.84
CA ILE A 68 2.22 2.94 13.84
C ILE A 68 0.71 3.21 13.77
N MET A 69 -0.01 2.57 12.84
CA MET A 69 -1.40 2.95 12.54
C MET A 69 -2.43 2.25 13.42
N HIS A 70 -2.13 1.04 13.87
CA HIS A 70 -3.08 0.19 14.62
C HIS A 70 -2.60 -0.15 16.05
N GLY A 71 -1.32 0.07 16.37
CA GLY A 71 -0.78 -0.12 17.71
C GLY A 71 -1.32 0.90 18.73
N GLY A 72 -1.14 0.59 20.01
CA GLY A 72 -1.46 1.51 21.11
C GLY A 72 -0.63 2.80 21.00
N SER A 73 -1.30 3.95 21.08
CA SER A 73 -0.63 5.26 21.03
C SER A 73 -1.55 6.35 21.61
N PRO A 74 -0.97 7.45 22.13
CA PRO A 74 -1.75 8.59 22.63
C PRO A 74 -2.51 9.33 21.52
N LEU A 75 -2.18 9.09 20.25
CA LEU A 75 -2.92 9.61 19.11
C LEU A 75 -4.04 8.66 18.73
N SER A 76 -5.25 9.19 18.57
CA SER A 76 -6.36 8.46 17.97
C SER A 76 -6.04 8.04 16.54
N ARG A 77 -6.75 7.03 16.03
CA ARG A 77 -6.60 6.60 14.64
C ARG A 77 -6.87 7.74 13.65
N VAL A 78 -7.90 8.54 13.90
CA VAL A 78 -8.27 9.69 13.06
C VAL A 78 -7.14 10.71 12.99
N GLN A 79 -6.48 11.02 14.11
CA GLN A 79 -5.33 11.94 14.12
C GLN A 79 -4.15 11.40 13.30
N ARG A 80 -3.88 10.09 13.36
CA ARG A 80 -2.80 9.48 12.57
C ARG A 80 -3.08 9.55 11.07
N GLU A 81 -4.32 9.26 10.66
CA GLU A 81 -4.75 9.38 9.26
C GLU A 81 -4.75 10.85 8.78
N LEU A 82 -5.11 11.80 9.66
CA LEU A 82 -5.03 13.24 9.36
C LEU A 82 -3.59 13.66 9.05
N ILE A 83 -2.63 13.25 9.89
CA ILE A 83 -1.20 13.51 9.67
C ILE A 83 -0.76 12.89 8.34
N ALA A 84 -1.11 11.63 8.08
CA ALA A 84 -0.77 10.96 6.82
C ALA A 84 -1.33 11.71 5.60
N THR A 85 -2.57 12.18 5.68
CA THR A 85 -3.24 12.92 4.60
C THR A 85 -2.56 14.26 4.33
N VAL A 86 -2.23 15.02 5.38
CA VAL A 86 -1.54 16.31 5.23
C VAL A 86 -0.15 16.10 4.65
N VAL A 87 0.62 15.13 5.16
CA VAL A 87 1.96 14.83 4.63
C VAL A 87 1.91 14.43 3.16
N ALA A 88 0.91 13.63 2.75
CA ALA A 88 0.74 13.25 1.35
C ALA A 88 0.42 14.45 0.46
N ALA A 89 -0.43 15.38 0.92
CA ALA A 89 -0.74 16.62 0.20
C ALA A 89 0.49 17.53 0.04
N GLU A 90 1.27 17.71 1.10
CA GLU A 90 2.51 18.53 1.07
C GLU A 90 3.60 17.92 0.18
N LEU A 91 3.61 16.59 0.03
CA LEU A 91 4.58 15.86 -0.81
C LEU A 91 4.08 15.61 -2.24
N ASP A 92 2.88 16.08 -2.60
CA ASP A 92 2.21 15.76 -3.87
C ASP A 92 2.21 14.24 -4.16
N CYS A 93 1.84 13.45 -3.15
CA CYS A 93 1.75 11.99 -3.23
C CYS A 93 0.29 11.58 -3.50
N PRO A 94 -0.08 11.26 -4.76
CA PRO A 94 -1.48 11.05 -5.15
C PRO A 94 -2.04 9.66 -4.78
N TYR A 95 -1.20 8.72 -4.36
CA TYR A 95 -1.59 7.37 -3.94
C TYR A 95 -1.93 7.34 -2.45
#